data_AF-A0A7K6W2R3-F1
#
_entry.id   AF-A0A7K6W2R3-F1
#
_cell.length_a   1.000
_cell.length_b   1.000
_cell.length_c   1.000
_cell.angle_alpha   90.00
_cell.angle_beta   90.00
_cell.angle_gamma   90.00
#
_symmetry.space_group_name_H-M   'P 1'
#
loop_
_entity.id
_entity.type
_entity.pdbx_description
1 polymer ?
#
loop_
_entity_poly.entity_id
_entity_poly.type
_entity_poly.pdbx_seq_one_letter_code
_entity_poly.pdbx_strand_id
1 'polypeptide(L)'
;YETLQLQFFLPSLPPTNGSPTFYEDFQLFCTTPEWRSFIEKHVQPTMAQFEMDTFAKSHDHMSNFWNACYDAMMSSSQRREQEKGASRKLFQELVLEPVVKRSKAENTRHANVLKQANNHHSTVLKQWRSLCRLLTSPRSAWADRNPPEVRWKLSSAETYSRMRLKLVPNLNFDQHLEASALRDNLADHLHNPAESLPLAMAKEAKVSELEDDQLAEEDLPVLDNQAEPKEQNQREKLVVSEDCELITTVAVVPGRLEVTTQHVYFYDGSSEKEETEGGIGYDFKRPLSHLREVHLRRYNLRRSALELFFIDQANYFLNFKKKVVRNKVYSCILGLRPPNQIYFGSRSPQELLKASGLTQ
;
A
#
# COMPACT_ATOMS: atom_id res chain seq x y z
N TYR A 1 -13.13 -75.32 55.24
CA TYR A 1 -11.91 -76.14 55.34
C TYR A 1 -11.62 -76.88 54.04
N GLU A 2 -12.60 -77.52 53.40
CA GLU A 2 -12.40 -78.28 52.16
C GLU A 2 -12.02 -77.43 50.94
N THR A 3 -12.57 -76.22 50.80
CA THR A 3 -12.33 -75.35 49.64
C THR A 3 -10.93 -74.74 49.56
N LEU A 4 -10.23 -74.59 50.69
CA LEU A 4 -8.86 -74.05 50.75
C LEU A 4 -7.81 -75.14 51.05
N GLN A 5 -8.23 -76.40 51.18
CA GLN A 5 -7.35 -77.55 51.42
C GLN A 5 -6.31 -77.30 52.53
N LEU A 6 -6.73 -76.62 53.61
CA LEU A 6 -5.82 -76.09 54.64
C LEU A 6 -4.93 -77.17 55.27
N GLN A 7 -5.43 -78.41 55.36
CA GLN A 7 -4.69 -79.56 55.87
C GLN A 7 -3.48 -79.99 55.02
N PHE A 8 -3.46 -79.65 53.72
CA PHE A 8 -2.37 -80.01 52.80
C PHE A 8 -1.29 -78.93 52.75
N PHE A 9 -1.68 -77.67 52.95
CA PHE A 9 -0.76 -76.53 52.86
C PHE A 9 -0.28 -76.01 54.21
N LEU A 10 -0.97 -76.36 55.31
CA LEU A 10 -0.63 -75.97 56.68
C LEU A 10 -0.66 -77.21 57.61
N PRO A 11 0.26 -78.18 57.43
CA PRO A 11 0.32 -79.40 58.25
C PRO A 11 0.57 -79.14 59.75
N SER A 12 1.16 -77.99 60.13
CA SER A 12 1.41 -77.65 61.53
C SER A 12 0.39 -76.69 62.14
N LEU A 13 -0.77 -76.52 61.49
CA LEU A 13 -1.86 -75.68 61.98
C LEU A 13 -2.35 -76.16 63.37
N PRO A 14 -2.44 -75.27 64.38
CA PRO A 14 -2.98 -75.62 65.70
C PRO A 14 -4.43 -76.12 65.61
N PRO A 15 -4.85 -77.05 66.49
CA PRO A 15 -6.20 -77.61 66.45
C PRO A 15 -7.26 -76.53 66.68
N THR A 16 -8.17 -76.39 65.73
CA THR A 16 -9.21 -75.33 65.72
C THR A 16 -10.46 -75.70 66.53
N ASN A 17 -10.33 -76.63 67.48
CA ASN A 17 -11.44 -77.26 68.21
C ASN A 17 -11.94 -76.45 69.42
N GLY A 18 -11.71 -75.13 69.45
CA GLY A 18 -12.16 -74.25 70.54
C GLY A 18 -11.32 -74.35 71.81
N SER A 19 -10.04 -74.77 71.71
CA SER A 19 -9.10 -74.71 72.83
C SER A 19 -8.98 -73.27 73.38
N PRO A 20 -8.95 -73.06 74.71
CA PRO A 20 -8.78 -71.73 75.30
C PRO A 20 -7.44 -71.05 74.94
N THR A 21 -6.45 -71.80 74.46
CA THR A 21 -5.14 -71.28 74.01
C THR A 21 -5.03 -71.06 72.50
N PHE A 22 -6.05 -71.47 71.74
CA PHE A 22 -6.01 -71.48 70.26
C PHE A 22 -5.58 -70.13 69.67
N TYR A 23 -6.06 -69.02 70.25
CA TYR A 23 -5.75 -67.69 69.75
C TYR A 23 -4.26 -67.35 69.90
N GLU A 24 -3.65 -67.65 71.04
CA GLU A 24 -2.22 -67.40 71.33
C GLU A 24 -1.32 -68.31 70.46
N ASP A 25 -1.70 -69.60 70.36
CA ASP A 25 -1.01 -70.59 69.53
C ASP A 25 -1.09 -70.22 68.04
N PHE A 26 -2.23 -69.71 67.57
CA PHE A 26 -2.43 -69.27 66.20
C PHE A 26 -1.67 -67.98 65.88
N GLN A 27 -1.60 -67.02 66.81
CA GLN A 27 -0.79 -65.81 66.64
C GLN A 27 0.69 -66.13 66.50
N LEU A 28 1.21 -67.04 67.33
CA LEU A 28 2.59 -67.55 67.20
C LEU A 28 2.79 -68.25 65.85
N PHE A 29 1.83 -69.12 65.46
CA PHE A 29 1.85 -69.79 64.16
C PHE A 29 1.87 -68.81 62.97
N CYS A 30 1.16 -67.68 63.05
CA CYS A 30 1.16 -66.67 61.99
C CYS A 30 2.52 -66.00 61.76
N THR A 31 3.46 -66.10 62.71
CA THR A 31 4.82 -65.59 62.55
C THR A 31 5.77 -66.59 61.86
N THR A 32 5.35 -67.86 61.74
CA THR A 32 6.15 -68.93 61.13
C THR A 32 6.33 -68.72 59.63
N PRO A 33 7.44 -69.24 59.06
CA PRO A 33 7.66 -69.18 57.61
C PRO A 33 6.62 -70.00 56.83
N GLU A 34 6.04 -71.04 57.43
CA GLU A 34 4.98 -71.86 56.84
C GLU A 34 3.72 -71.03 56.56
N TRP A 35 3.23 -70.31 57.57
CA TRP A 35 2.08 -69.41 57.41
C TRP A 35 2.36 -68.32 56.37
N ARG A 36 3.52 -67.65 56.44
CA ARG A 36 3.89 -66.61 55.47
C ARG A 36 3.93 -67.15 54.04
N SER A 37 4.53 -68.33 53.84
CA SER A 37 4.60 -68.94 52.51
C SER A 37 3.23 -69.37 52.00
N PHE A 38 2.31 -69.80 52.87
CA PHE A 38 0.93 -70.09 52.48
C PHE A 38 0.18 -68.83 52.07
N ILE A 39 0.32 -67.72 52.82
CA ILE A 39 -0.30 -66.45 52.45
C ILE A 39 0.22 -65.96 51.09
N GLU A 40 1.54 -65.95 50.88
CA GLU A 40 2.16 -65.44 49.66
C GLU A 40 1.90 -66.32 48.42
N LYS A 41 1.95 -67.66 48.57
CA LYS A 41 1.86 -68.58 47.42
C LYS A 41 0.46 -69.09 47.13
N HIS A 42 -0.44 -69.06 48.10
CA HIS A 42 -1.78 -69.62 47.94
C HIS A 42 -2.87 -68.59 48.19
N VAL A 43 -2.84 -67.83 49.29
CA VAL A 43 -3.92 -66.87 49.58
C VAL A 43 -3.88 -65.65 48.66
N GLN A 44 -2.73 -64.98 48.51
CA GLN A 44 -2.60 -63.81 47.64
C GLN A 44 -2.91 -64.11 46.17
N PRO A 45 -2.41 -65.20 45.56
CA PRO A 45 -2.75 -65.53 44.17
C PRO A 45 -4.21 -65.88 44.00
N THR A 46 -4.82 -66.59 44.95
CA THR A 46 -6.26 -66.92 44.90
C THR A 46 -7.12 -65.68 45.09
N MET A 47 -6.71 -64.75 45.97
CA MET A 47 -7.36 -63.45 46.15
C MET A 47 -7.27 -62.60 44.88
N ALA A 48 -6.08 -62.50 44.29
CA ALA A 48 -5.86 -61.78 43.04
C ALA A 48 -6.68 -62.39 41.88
N GLN A 49 -6.74 -63.73 41.80
CA GLN A 49 -7.56 -64.42 40.82
C GLN A 49 -9.05 -64.14 41.02
N PHE A 50 -9.54 -64.18 42.27
CA PHE A 50 -10.93 -63.83 42.59
C PHE A 50 -11.24 -62.37 42.25
N GLU A 51 -10.33 -61.44 42.55
CA GLU A 51 -10.46 -60.03 42.21
C GLU A 51 -10.52 -59.82 40.68
N MET A 52 -9.65 -60.51 39.94
CA MET A 52 -9.68 -60.48 38.47
C MET A 52 -11.00 -61.06 37.94
N ASP A 53 -11.41 -62.25 38.37
CA ASP A 53 -12.60 -62.91 37.85
C ASP A 53 -13.89 -62.16 38.19
N THR A 54 -13.93 -61.51 39.35
CA THR A 54 -15.11 -60.78 39.83
C THR A 54 -15.16 -59.36 39.29
N PHE A 55 -14.03 -58.64 39.27
CA PHE A 55 -13.99 -57.19 39.04
C PHE A 55 -13.33 -56.76 37.73
N ALA A 56 -12.54 -57.60 37.04
CA ALA A 56 -11.85 -57.18 35.80
C ALA A 56 -12.85 -56.68 34.75
N LYS A 57 -13.97 -57.41 34.56
CA LYS A 57 -15.03 -56.98 33.64
C LYS A 57 -15.58 -55.60 34.02
N SER A 58 -15.87 -55.35 35.30
CA SER A 58 -16.37 -54.04 35.73
C SER A 58 -15.33 -52.93 35.53
N HIS A 59 -14.05 -53.23 35.76
CA HIS A 59 -12.95 -52.30 35.50
C HIS A 59 -12.84 -51.94 34.02
N ASP A 60 -12.94 -52.92 33.13
CA ASP A 60 -12.90 -52.68 31.68
C ASP A 60 -14.09 -51.84 31.22
N HIS A 61 -15.31 -52.13 31.70
CA HIS A 61 -16.49 -51.32 31.39
C HIS A 61 -16.35 -49.89 31.90
N MET A 62 -15.85 -49.70 33.13
CA MET A 62 -15.63 -48.39 33.73
C MET A 62 -14.56 -47.61 32.94
N SER A 63 -13.45 -48.25 32.60
CA SER A 63 -12.37 -47.66 31.80
C SER A 63 -12.87 -47.24 30.43
N ASN A 64 -13.57 -48.11 29.71
CA ASN A 64 -14.16 -47.81 28.41
C ASN A 64 -15.19 -46.68 28.50
N PHE A 65 -16.01 -46.66 29.55
CA PHE A 65 -16.96 -45.58 29.79
C PHE A 65 -16.26 -44.23 29.97
N TRP A 66 -15.24 -44.17 30.85
CA TRP A 66 -14.51 -42.93 31.09
C TRP A 66 -13.73 -42.44 29.87
N ASN A 67 -13.12 -43.36 29.11
CA ASN A 67 -12.46 -43.02 27.85
C ASN A 67 -13.47 -42.48 26.83
N ALA A 68 -14.63 -43.12 26.67
CA ALA A 68 -15.68 -42.62 25.78
C ALA A 68 -16.21 -41.24 26.21
N CYS A 69 -16.38 -41.01 27.52
CA CYS A 69 -16.75 -39.69 28.05
C CYS A 69 -15.68 -38.65 27.76
N TYR A 70 -14.41 -38.98 27.94
CA TYR A 70 -13.29 -38.10 27.66
C TYR A 70 -13.22 -37.73 26.17
N ASP A 71 -13.30 -38.74 25.28
CA ASP A 71 -13.29 -38.54 23.84
C ASP A 71 -14.47 -37.69 23.36
N ALA A 72 -15.67 -37.94 23.90
CA ALA A 72 -16.85 -37.13 23.60
C ALA A 72 -16.67 -35.67 24.05
N MET A 73 -16.10 -35.45 25.24
CA MET A 73 -15.81 -34.11 25.75
C MET A 73 -14.79 -33.38 24.86
N MET A 74 -13.68 -34.05 24.52
CA MET A 74 -12.64 -33.47 23.68
C MET A 74 -13.14 -33.18 22.26
N SER A 75 -13.89 -34.11 21.67
CA SER A 75 -14.51 -33.93 20.35
C SER A 75 -15.51 -32.77 20.34
N SER A 76 -16.36 -32.66 21.37
CA SER A 76 -17.29 -31.55 21.53
C SER A 76 -16.57 -30.21 21.67
N SER A 77 -15.51 -30.16 22.49
CA SER A 77 -14.68 -28.97 22.67
C SER A 77 -14.03 -28.54 21.35
N GLN A 78 -13.45 -29.48 20.61
CA GLN A 78 -12.81 -29.20 19.33
C GLN A 78 -13.81 -28.72 18.28
N ARG A 79 -14.99 -29.37 18.19
CA ARG A 79 -16.07 -28.94 17.29
C ARG A 79 -16.52 -27.52 17.62
N ARG A 80 -16.72 -27.21 18.90
CA ARG A 80 -17.12 -25.87 19.35
C ARG A 80 -16.09 -24.80 18.95
N GLU A 81 -14.78 -25.07 19.09
CA GLU A 81 -13.77 -24.10 18.70
C GLU A 81 -13.68 -23.95 17.17
N GLN A 82 -13.87 -25.03 16.41
CA GLN A 82 -13.98 -24.98 14.95
C GLN A 82 -15.19 -24.14 14.48
N GLU A 83 -16.38 -24.38 15.04
CA GLU A 83 -17.60 -23.62 14.72
C GLU A 83 -17.46 -22.14 15.07
N LYS A 84 -16.85 -21.84 16.22
CA LYS A 84 -16.54 -20.46 16.64
C LYS A 84 -15.54 -19.80 15.69
N GLY A 85 -14.51 -20.51 15.26
CA GLY A 85 -13.56 -20.03 14.25
C GLY A 85 -14.24 -19.74 12.91
N ALA A 86 -15.06 -20.68 12.43
CA ALA A 86 -15.83 -20.53 11.19
C ALA A 86 -16.84 -19.37 11.28
N SER A 87 -17.57 -19.25 12.39
CA SER A 87 -18.52 -18.16 12.65
C SER A 87 -17.82 -16.79 12.66
N ARG A 88 -16.65 -16.69 13.31
CA ARG A 88 -15.84 -15.46 13.29
C ARG A 88 -15.39 -15.09 11.88
N LYS A 89 -14.94 -16.07 11.10
CA LYS A 89 -14.52 -15.85 9.71
C LYS A 89 -15.69 -15.39 8.84
N LEU A 90 -16.85 -16.04 8.96
CA LEU A 90 -18.06 -15.63 8.24
C LEU A 90 -18.52 -14.23 8.64
N PHE A 91 -18.46 -13.87 9.93
CA PHE A 91 -18.78 -12.52 10.39
C PHE A 91 -17.81 -11.48 9.84
N GLN A 92 -16.52 -11.81 9.80
CA GLN A 92 -15.50 -10.94 9.20
C GLN A 92 -15.80 -10.67 7.72
N GLU A 93 -16.04 -11.71 6.93
CA GLU A 93 -16.24 -11.63 5.48
C GLU A 93 -17.61 -11.02 5.11
N LEU A 94 -18.68 -11.38 5.82
CA LEU A 94 -20.05 -10.97 5.46
C LEU A 94 -20.49 -9.66 6.10
N VAL A 95 -19.87 -9.24 7.21
CA VAL A 95 -20.30 -8.05 7.96
C VAL A 95 -19.17 -7.02 8.02
N LEU A 96 -18.03 -7.36 8.61
CA LEU A 96 -16.99 -6.36 8.91
C LEU A 96 -16.33 -5.82 7.64
N GLU A 97 -15.92 -6.68 6.71
CA GLU A 97 -15.29 -6.24 5.46
C GLU A 97 -16.22 -5.38 4.59
N PRO A 98 -17.50 -5.76 4.35
CA PRO A 98 -18.44 -4.91 3.62
C PRO A 98 -18.68 -3.55 4.30
N VAL A 99 -18.80 -3.52 5.63
CA VAL A 99 -18.97 -2.27 6.38
C VAL A 99 -17.75 -1.37 6.22
N VAL A 100 -16.54 -1.90 6.37
CA VAL A 100 -15.30 -1.14 6.18
C VAL A 100 -15.17 -0.64 4.74
N LYS A 101 -15.47 -1.47 3.74
CA LYS A 101 -15.44 -1.09 2.33
C LYS A 101 -16.44 0.03 2.05
N ARG A 102 -17.65 -0.08 2.57
CA ARG A 102 -18.69 0.95 2.40
C ARG A 102 -18.35 2.25 3.13
N SER A 103 -17.79 2.17 4.33
CA SER A 103 -17.31 3.34 5.07
C SER A 103 -16.19 4.07 4.32
N LYS A 104 -15.22 3.34 3.76
CA LYS A 104 -14.17 3.91 2.91
C LYS A 104 -14.76 4.60 1.68
N ALA A 105 -15.67 3.93 0.96
CA ALA A 105 -16.32 4.51 -0.22
C ALA A 105 -17.12 5.78 0.12
N GLU A 106 -17.83 5.77 1.25
CA GLU A 106 -18.60 6.93 1.71
C GLU A 106 -17.70 8.10 2.13
N ASN A 107 -16.60 7.83 2.83
CA ASN A 107 -15.62 8.86 3.18
C ASN A 107 -14.99 9.47 1.92
N THR A 108 -14.65 8.66 0.91
CA THR A 108 -14.15 9.17 -0.37
C THR A 108 -15.21 10.01 -1.09
N ARG A 109 -16.47 9.56 -1.12
CA ARG A 109 -17.58 10.32 -1.69
C ARG A 109 -17.74 11.68 -1.00
N HIS A 110 -17.76 11.69 0.33
CA HIS A 110 -17.91 12.91 1.13
C HIS A 110 -16.74 13.88 0.91
N ALA A 111 -15.49 13.38 0.92
CA ALA A 111 -14.31 14.19 0.65
C ALA A 111 -14.34 14.80 -0.76
N ASN A 112 -14.79 14.05 -1.77
CA ASN A 112 -14.94 14.54 -3.14
C ASN A 112 -15.99 15.66 -3.23
N VAL A 113 -17.13 15.50 -2.54
CA VAL A 113 -18.19 16.54 -2.50
C VAL A 113 -17.67 17.83 -1.85
N LEU A 114 -16.98 17.71 -0.71
CA LEU A 114 -16.37 18.88 -0.05
C LEU A 114 -15.32 19.56 -0.95
N LYS A 115 -14.48 18.76 -1.62
CA LYS A 115 -13.50 19.28 -2.59
C LYS A 115 -14.19 20.02 -3.74
N GLN A 116 -15.27 19.46 -4.29
CA GLN A 116 -16.03 20.10 -5.35
C GLN A 116 -16.68 21.41 -4.90
N ALA A 117 -17.27 21.44 -3.70
CA ALA A 117 -17.86 22.64 -3.12
C ALA A 117 -16.81 23.75 -2.91
N ASN A 118 -15.64 23.39 -2.35
CA ASN A 118 -14.53 24.32 -2.17
C ASN A 118 -14.00 24.84 -3.52
N ASN A 119 -13.81 23.96 -4.50
CA ASN A 119 -13.37 24.35 -5.84
C ASN A 119 -14.36 25.32 -6.50
N HIS A 120 -15.66 25.06 -6.36
CA HIS A 120 -16.71 25.95 -6.86
C HIS A 120 -16.64 27.31 -6.16
N HIS A 121 -16.56 27.34 -4.83
CA HIS A 121 -16.44 28.57 -4.06
C HIS A 121 -15.19 29.37 -4.47
N SER A 122 -14.03 28.72 -4.59
CA SER A 122 -12.80 29.35 -5.07
C SER A 122 -12.94 29.91 -6.49
N THR A 123 -13.64 29.20 -7.38
CA THR A 123 -13.90 29.67 -8.75
C THR A 123 -14.79 30.91 -8.75
N VAL A 124 -15.88 30.90 -7.97
CA VAL A 124 -16.78 32.05 -7.81
C VAL A 124 -16.04 33.25 -7.23
N LEU A 125 -15.21 33.05 -6.20
CA LEU A 125 -14.39 34.12 -5.64
C LEU A 125 -13.40 34.69 -6.66
N LYS A 126 -12.79 33.86 -7.51
CA LYS A 126 -11.89 34.32 -8.58
C LYS A 126 -12.64 35.15 -9.62
N GLN A 127 -13.81 34.68 -10.06
CA GLN A 127 -14.67 35.43 -10.97
C GLN A 127 -15.11 36.77 -10.37
N TRP A 128 -15.50 36.78 -9.10
CA TRP A 128 -15.86 37.98 -8.36
C TRP A 128 -14.70 38.97 -8.32
N ARG A 129 -13.50 38.52 -7.94
CA ARG A 129 -12.29 39.37 -7.95
C ARG A 129 -11.98 39.92 -9.34
N SER A 130 -12.14 39.11 -10.39
CA SER A 130 -11.96 39.56 -11.77
C SER A 130 -12.97 40.63 -12.18
N LEU A 131 -14.24 40.43 -11.82
CA LEU A 131 -15.30 41.40 -12.08
C LEU A 131 -15.04 42.71 -11.32
N CYS A 132 -14.69 42.63 -10.03
CA CYS A 132 -14.31 43.81 -9.25
C CYS A 132 -13.20 44.61 -9.94
N ARG A 133 -12.13 43.95 -10.42
CA ARG A 133 -11.04 44.61 -11.15
C ARG A 133 -11.48 45.26 -12.46
N LEU A 134 -12.38 44.62 -13.20
CA LEU A 134 -12.94 45.21 -14.42
C LEU A 134 -13.72 46.49 -14.08
N LEU A 135 -14.52 46.43 -13.02
CA LEU A 135 -15.38 47.53 -12.58
C LEU A 135 -14.58 48.70 -11.98
N THR A 136 -13.45 48.43 -11.34
CA THR A 136 -12.56 49.44 -10.75
C THR A 136 -11.36 49.81 -11.64
N SER A 137 -11.35 49.38 -12.90
CA SER A 137 -10.26 49.69 -13.83
C SER A 137 -10.11 51.21 -14.02
N PRO A 138 -8.93 51.72 -14.41
CA PRO A 138 -8.69 53.17 -14.55
C PRO A 138 -9.64 53.89 -15.51
N ARG A 139 -10.31 53.16 -16.41
CA ARG A 139 -11.27 53.71 -17.39
C ARG A 139 -12.73 53.35 -17.08
N SER A 140 -12.99 52.69 -15.94
CA SER A 140 -14.32 52.24 -15.55
C SER A 140 -15.02 53.25 -14.63
N ALA A 141 -16.34 53.09 -14.48
CA ALA A 141 -17.16 54.01 -13.67
C ALA A 141 -16.75 54.05 -12.18
N TRP A 142 -16.16 52.97 -11.66
CA TRP A 142 -15.67 52.87 -10.29
C TRP A 142 -14.15 52.91 -10.19
N ALA A 143 -13.47 53.57 -11.14
CA ALA A 143 -12.02 53.74 -11.13
C ALA A 143 -11.52 54.34 -9.81
N ASP A 144 -10.49 53.73 -9.23
CA ASP A 144 -9.79 54.30 -8.09
C ASP A 144 -8.99 55.53 -8.53
N ARG A 145 -9.10 56.63 -7.77
CA ARG A 145 -8.43 57.89 -8.07
C ARG A 145 -6.97 57.90 -7.60
N ASN A 146 -6.60 57.01 -6.69
CA ASN A 146 -5.23 56.88 -6.20
C ASN A 146 -4.82 55.40 -6.13
N PRO A 147 -4.66 54.72 -7.28
CA PRO A 147 -4.38 53.29 -7.30
C PRO A 147 -2.99 53.00 -6.70
N PRO A 148 -2.84 51.87 -5.98
CA PRO A 148 -1.54 51.41 -5.51
C PRO A 148 -0.59 51.10 -6.68
N GLU A 149 0.72 51.08 -6.40
CA GLU A 149 1.76 50.82 -7.40
C GLU A 149 1.54 49.48 -8.12
N VAL A 150 1.41 49.53 -9.45
CA VAL A 150 1.18 48.33 -10.27
C VAL A 150 2.50 47.59 -10.48
N ARG A 151 2.60 46.39 -9.91
CA ARG A 151 3.68 45.45 -10.18
C ARG A 151 3.40 44.71 -11.48
N TRP A 152 4.41 44.49 -12.31
CA TRP A 152 4.27 43.82 -13.60
C TRP A 152 5.01 42.50 -13.61
N LYS A 153 4.47 41.52 -14.33
CA LYS A 153 5.16 40.28 -14.67
C LYS A 153 5.04 40.01 -16.16
N LEU A 154 5.96 39.21 -16.71
CA LEU A 154 5.79 38.69 -18.06
C LEU A 154 4.57 37.77 -18.08
N SER A 155 3.74 37.96 -19.10
CA SER A 155 2.73 36.99 -19.50
C SER A 155 3.43 35.63 -19.67
N SER A 156 2.86 34.54 -19.18
CA SER A 156 3.20 33.18 -19.64
C SER A 156 3.04 32.97 -21.16
N ALA A 157 2.50 33.95 -21.90
CA ALA A 157 1.93 33.72 -23.22
C ALA A 157 3.07 33.72 -24.21
N GLU A 158 3.35 32.54 -24.72
CA GLU A 158 4.44 32.32 -25.64
C GLU A 158 3.98 32.55 -27.07
N THR A 159 4.81 33.29 -27.81
CA THR A 159 4.73 33.36 -29.27
C THR A 159 5.28 32.07 -29.89
N TYR A 160 5.13 31.90 -31.21
CA TYR A 160 5.70 30.77 -31.96
C TYR A 160 7.21 30.56 -31.74
N SER A 161 7.95 31.60 -31.38
CA SER A 161 9.39 31.54 -31.04
C SER A 161 9.66 31.36 -29.54
N ARG A 162 8.67 30.98 -28.74
CA ARG A 162 8.74 30.85 -27.27
C ARG A 162 9.13 32.14 -26.54
N MET A 163 8.91 33.29 -27.18
CA MET A 163 9.14 34.59 -26.55
C MET A 163 7.87 35.05 -25.82
N ARG A 164 8.05 35.50 -24.57
CA ARG A 164 7.03 36.16 -23.75
C ARG A 164 7.19 37.67 -23.87
N LEU A 165 6.42 38.29 -24.76
CA LEU A 165 6.60 39.70 -25.14
C LEU A 165 5.64 40.66 -24.46
N LYS A 166 4.70 40.16 -23.66
CA LYS A 166 3.63 40.97 -23.05
C LYS A 166 3.84 41.08 -21.55
N LEU A 167 3.68 42.29 -21.02
CA LEU A 167 3.58 42.52 -19.58
C LEU A 167 2.11 42.47 -19.14
N VAL A 168 1.87 41.82 -18.02
CA VAL A 168 0.56 41.75 -17.35
C VAL A 168 0.71 42.15 -15.88
N PRO A 169 -0.33 42.75 -15.27
CA PRO A 169 -0.28 43.10 -13.85
C PRO A 169 -0.04 41.86 -12.99
N ASN A 170 0.90 41.96 -12.04
CA ASN A 170 1.15 40.94 -11.05
C ASN A 170 0.31 41.22 -9.80
N LEU A 171 -0.85 40.57 -9.72
CA LEU A 171 -1.82 40.76 -8.65
C LEU A 171 -1.42 40.07 -7.33
N ASN A 172 -0.58 39.04 -7.42
CA ASN A 172 -0.09 38.27 -6.27
C ASN A 172 1.40 38.53 -6.07
N PHE A 173 1.82 39.78 -6.24
CA PHE A 173 3.22 40.15 -6.06
C PHE A 173 3.63 39.90 -4.62
N ASP A 174 4.61 39.03 -4.45
CA ASP A 174 5.31 38.80 -3.19
C ASP A 174 6.77 39.23 -3.38
N GLN A 175 7.30 39.96 -2.40
CA GLN A 175 8.72 40.34 -2.37
C GLN A 175 9.62 39.16 -1.96
N HIS A 176 9.03 38.04 -1.56
CA HIS A 176 9.72 36.82 -1.13
C HIS A 176 10.74 37.09 -0.03
N LEU A 177 10.45 38.08 0.83
CA LEU A 177 11.32 38.44 1.96
C LEU A 177 11.47 37.27 2.93
N GLU A 178 10.38 36.56 3.20
CA GLU A 178 10.39 35.39 4.08
C GLU A 178 11.19 34.23 3.49
N ALA A 179 11.01 33.93 2.20
CA ALA A 179 11.79 32.90 1.50
C ALA A 179 13.29 33.26 1.47
N SER A 180 13.62 34.55 1.29
CA SER A 180 15.00 35.05 1.34
C SER A 180 15.57 34.95 2.77
N ALA A 181 14.80 35.32 3.78
CA ALA A 181 15.20 35.22 5.18
C ALA A 181 15.43 33.78 5.64
N LEU A 182 14.62 32.82 5.15
CA LEU A 182 14.82 31.40 5.39
C LEU A 182 16.09 30.87 4.72
N ARG A 183 16.35 31.25 3.46
CA ARG A 183 17.59 30.89 2.76
C ARG A 183 18.83 31.42 3.49
N ASP A 184 18.74 32.64 3.98
CA ASP A 184 19.84 33.34 4.65
C ASP A 184 19.91 33.00 6.14
N ASN A 185 19.11 32.03 6.63
CA ASN A 185 18.98 31.61 8.05
C ASN A 185 18.74 32.78 9.03
N LEU A 186 18.22 33.91 8.53
CA LEU A 186 17.90 35.11 9.31
C LEU A 186 16.73 34.87 10.28
N ALA A 187 15.93 33.82 10.04
CA ALA A 187 14.86 33.41 10.94
C ALA A 187 15.37 32.82 12.28
N ASP A 188 16.59 32.28 12.31
CA ASP A 188 17.18 31.65 13.52
C ASP A 188 18.02 32.62 14.36
N HIS A 189 18.33 33.83 13.86
CA HIS A 189 19.14 34.81 14.58
C HIS A 189 18.44 35.51 15.77
N LEU A 190 17.17 35.20 16.05
CA LEU A 190 16.49 35.61 17.29
C LEU A 190 16.78 34.67 18.48
N HIS A 191 17.51 33.56 18.28
CA HIS A 191 18.02 32.71 19.35
C HIS A 191 19.48 32.31 19.06
N ASN A 192 20.40 32.80 19.91
CA ASN A 192 21.87 32.58 19.91
C ASN A 192 22.73 33.38 18.92
N PRO A 193 23.50 34.38 19.41
CA PRO A 193 24.58 35.02 18.68
C PRO A 193 25.92 34.39 19.06
N ALA A 194 26.28 33.25 18.47
CA ALA A 194 27.68 32.80 18.35
C ALA A 194 27.72 31.43 17.65
N GLU A 195 27.96 31.43 16.34
CA GLU A 195 28.90 30.49 15.72
C GLU A 195 29.14 30.90 14.27
N SER A 196 30.41 31.10 13.95
CA SER A 196 30.91 31.49 12.64
C SER A 196 30.65 30.39 11.60
N LEU A 197 30.06 30.79 10.47
CA LEU A 197 29.84 30.00 9.26
C LEU A 197 31.05 29.13 8.85
N PRO A 198 30.91 27.81 8.72
CA PRO A 198 31.84 26.99 7.96
C PRO A 198 31.41 27.02 6.48
N LEU A 199 32.11 27.84 5.67
CA LEU A 199 32.18 27.66 4.22
C LEU A 199 32.92 26.36 3.92
N ALA A 200 32.19 25.23 3.89
CA ALA A 200 32.75 23.93 3.56
C ALA A 200 32.06 23.32 2.34
N MET A 201 32.85 23.28 1.26
CA MET A 201 32.79 22.31 0.16
C MET A 201 31.67 22.45 -0.88
N ALA A 202 31.90 23.35 -1.84
CA ALA A 202 31.63 23.02 -3.23
C ALA A 202 32.57 21.87 -3.65
N LYS A 203 32.13 20.62 -3.48
CA LYS A 203 32.79 19.48 -4.14
C LYS A 203 32.38 19.47 -5.59
N GLU A 204 33.38 19.66 -6.44
CA GLU A 204 33.35 19.50 -7.89
C GLU A 204 32.51 18.29 -8.31
N ALA A 205 31.53 18.54 -9.17
CA ALA A 205 30.74 17.50 -9.80
C ALA A 205 31.64 16.74 -10.80
N LYS A 206 32.20 15.63 -10.34
CA LYS A 206 32.92 14.67 -11.18
C LYS A 206 31.92 14.06 -12.17
N VAL A 207 32.05 14.42 -13.45
CA VAL A 207 31.33 13.81 -14.56
C VAL A 207 31.83 12.38 -14.70
N SER A 208 31.06 11.39 -14.23
CA SER A 208 31.25 10.00 -14.62
C SER A 208 30.55 9.76 -15.96
N GLU A 209 31.23 9.07 -16.88
CA GLU A 209 30.59 8.47 -18.06
C GLU A 209 29.56 7.45 -17.56
N LEU A 210 28.29 7.87 -17.48
CA LEU A 210 27.20 7.02 -17.04
C LEU A 210 26.61 6.29 -18.25
N GLU A 211 26.53 4.96 -18.16
CA GLU A 211 25.90 4.08 -19.15
C GLU A 211 24.52 4.59 -19.59
N ASP A 212 24.26 4.44 -20.90
CA ASP A 212 23.11 5.01 -21.58
C ASP A 212 21.80 4.25 -21.25
N ASP A 213 20.64 4.88 -21.49
CA ASP A 213 19.32 4.26 -21.26
C ASP A 213 18.83 3.49 -22.47
N GLN A 214 19.50 2.37 -22.75
CA GLN A 214 18.96 1.36 -23.64
C GLN A 214 17.85 0.63 -22.87
N LEU A 215 16.60 0.88 -23.25
CA LEU A 215 15.54 -0.07 -22.98
C LEU A 215 15.90 -1.31 -23.81
N ALA A 216 15.97 -2.48 -23.17
CA ALA A 216 16.06 -3.71 -23.92
C ALA A 216 14.90 -3.73 -24.92
N GLU A 217 15.16 -4.09 -26.18
CA GLU A 217 14.11 -4.46 -27.13
C GLU A 217 13.46 -5.75 -26.62
N GLU A 218 12.66 -5.64 -25.55
CA GLU A 218 11.67 -6.64 -25.25
C GLU A 218 10.58 -6.46 -26.29
N ASP A 219 10.49 -7.45 -27.19
CA ASP A 219 9.42 -7.63 -28.17
C ASP A 219 8.10 -7.16 -27.58
N LEU A 220 7.64 -6.00 -28.05
CA LEU A 220 6.30 -5.51 -27.79
C LEU A 220 5.36 -6.61 -28.27
N PRO A 221 4.54 -7.25 -27.41
CA PRO A 221 3.56 -8.19 -27.88
C PRO A 221 2.63 -7.44 -28.85
N VAL A 222 2.76 -7.77 -30.13
CA VAL A 222 1.90 -7.30 -31.20
C VAL A 222 0.51 -7.81 -30.88
N LEU A 223 -0.32 -6.96 -30.29
CA LEU A 223 -1.77 -7.15 -30.28
C LEU A 223 -2.26 -6.88 -31.70
N ASP A 224 -2.12 -7.90 -32.55
CA ASP A 224 -2.79 -7.96 -33.85
C ASP A 224 -4.26 -8.23 -33.58
N ASN A 225 -5.05 -7.16 -33.50
CA ASN A 225 -6.49 -7.24 -33.69
C ASN A 225 -6.78 -6.66 -35.06
N GLN A 226 -6.99 -7.57 -36.00
CA GLN A 226 -7.47 -7.31 -37.35
C GLN A 226 -8.65 -6.34 -37.33
N ALA A 227 -8.59 -5.37 -38.23
CA ALA A 227 -9.59 -4.35 -38.42
C ALA A 227 -10.93 -4.95 -38.85
N GLU A 228 -11.98 -4.62 -38.08
CA GLU A 228 -13.37 -4.65 -38.55
C GLU A 228 -14.03 -3.34 -38.06
N PRO A 229 -14.72 -2.58 -38.93
CA PRO A 229 -15.27 -1.28 -38.58
C PRO A 229 -16.64 -1.49 -37.91
N LYS A 230 -16.71 -1.33 -36.59
CA LYS A 230 -18.00 -1.21 -35.90
C LYS A 230 -17.99 -0.01 -34.97
N GLU A 231 -18.82 0.96 -35.34
CA GLU A 231 -19.28 2.07 -34.53
C GLU A 231 -19.73 1.56 -33.15
N GLN A 232 -19.02 1.95 -32.10
CA GLN A 232 -19.51 1.76 -30.75
C GLN A 232 -18.91 2.83 -29.84
N ASN A 233 -19.73 3.83 -29.52
CA ASN A 233 -19.76 4.56 -28.26
C ASN A 233 -18.40 4.59 -27.51
N GLN A 234 -17.54 5.55 -27.87
CA GLN A 234 -16.17 5.67 -27.37
C GLN A 234 -16.16 5.95 -25.85
N ARG A 235 -16.28 4.88 -25.05
CA ARG A 235 -15.88 4.93 -23.64
C ARG A 235 -14.36 4.94 -23.63
N GLU A 236 -13.82 6.13 -23.38
CA GLU A 236 -12.42 6.36 -23.14
C GLU A 236 -11.90 5.39 -22.06
N LYS A 237 -11.00 4.47 -22.43
CA LYS A 237 -10.45 3.47 -21.49
C LYS A 237 -9.14 4.01 -20.91
N LEU A 238 -9.04 4.02 -19.58
CA LEU A 238 -7.80 4.36 -18.88
C LEU A 238 -6.74 3.28 -19.11
N VAL A 239 -5.54 3.69 -19.51
CA VAL A 239 -4.40 2.81 -19.84
C VAL A 239 -3.39 2.82 -18.70
N VAL A 240 -3.01 4.01 -18.22
CA VAL A 240 -2.09 4.17 -17.09
C VAL A 240 -2.46 5.40 -16.27
N SER A 241 -2.37 5.29 -14.94
CA SER A 241 -2.56 6.38 -13.98
C SER A 241 -1.46 6.27 -12.94
N GLU A 242 -0.56 7.25 -12.90
CA GLU A 242 0.63 7.24 -12.04
C GLU A 242 0.87 8.62 -11.42
N ASP A 243 1.30 8.64 -10.17
CA ASP A 243 1.70 9.89 -9.50
C ASP A 243 3.03 10.39 -10.05
N CYS A 244 3.10 11.68 -10.38
CA CYS A 244 4.27 12.32 -10.97
C CYS A 244 4.35 13.79 -10.58
N GLU A 245 5.45 14.44 -10.93
CA GLU A 245 5.69 15.85 -10.71
C GLU A 245 5.82 16.54 -12.07
N LEU A 246 5.00 17.55 -12.33
CA LEU A 246 5.19 18.41 -13.48
C LEU A 246 6.27 19.43 -13.16
N ILE A 247 7.35 19.40 -13.93
CA ILE A 247 8.49 20.28 -13.79
C ILE A 247 8.29 21.46 -14.75
N THR A 248 8.09 22.64 -14.19
CA THR A 248 8.04 23.89 -14.95
C THR A 248 9.33 24.68 -14.73
N THR A 249 9.50 25.79 -15.45
CA THR A 249 10.68 26.65 -15.30
C THR A 249 10.76 27.29 -13.90
N VAL A 250 9.64 27.41 -13.19
CA VAL A 250 9.54 28.17 -11.93
C VAL A 250 9.17 27.31 -10.73
N ALA A 251 8.51 26.16 -10.95
CA ALA A 251 7.98 25.34 -9.87
C ALA A 251 7.96 23.84 -10.21
N VAL A 252 7.99 23.02 -9.16
CA VAL A 252 7.77 21.58 -9.19
C VAL A 252 6.38 21.30 -8.66
N VAL A 253 5.48 20.81 -9.52
CA VAL A 253 4.05 20.69 -9.20
C VAL A 253 3.71 19.21 -9.01
N PRO A 254 3.38 18.76 -7.78
CA PRO A 254 2.97 17.38 -7.56
C PRO A 254 1.60 17.13 -8.18
N GLY A 255 1.43 15.98 -8.83
CA GLY A 255 0.17 15.64 -9.49
C GLY A 255 0.09 14.19 -9.95
N ARG A 256 -0.83 13.94 -10.86
CA ARG A 256 -1.11 12.61 -11.40
C ARG A 256 -1.25 12.67 -12.91
N LEU A 257 -0.49 11.83 -13.60
CA LEU A 257 -0.61 11.64 -15.05
C LEU A 257 -1.57 10.50 -15.32
N GLU A 258 -2.56 10.74 -16.17
CA GLU A 258 -3.46 9.70 -16.68
C GLU A 258 -3.42 9.67 -18.20
N VAL A 259 -3.14 8.50 -18.76
CA VAL A 259 -3.18 8.28 -20.20
C VAL A 259 -4.32 7.34 -20.51
N THR A 260 -5.18 7.75 -21.43
CA THR A 260 -6.28 6.96 -21.95
C THR A 260 -6.01 6.56 -23.39
N THR A 261 -6.92 5.81 -24.00
CA THR A 261 -6.87 5.50 -25.44
C THR A 261 -6.99 6.72 -26.34
N GLN A 262 -7.36 7.90 -25.82
CA GLN A 262 -7.64 9.10 -26.63
C GLN A 262 -6.95 10.37 -26.16
N HIS A 263 -6.61 10.49 -24.88
CA HIS A 263 -6.07 11.72 -24.31
C HIS A 263 -4.98 11.42 -23.27
N VAL A 264 -4.15 12.44 -23.05
CA VAL A 264 -3.20 12.54 -21.95
C VAL A 264 -3.70 13.64 -21.02
N TYR A 265 -3.85 13.29 -19.75
CA TYR A 265 -4.30 14.18 -18.68
C TYR A 265 -3.22 14.33 -17.63
N PHE A 266 -3.09 15.53 -17.09
CA PHE A 266 -2.40 15.76 -15.83
C PHE A 266 -3.32 16.50 -14.89
N TYR A 267 -3.37 16.03 -13.65
CA TYR A 267 -4.12 16.62 -12.56
C TYR A 267 -3.15 17.15 -11.52
N ASP A 268 -3.17 18.46 -11.35
CA ASP A 268 -2.46 19.21 -10.33
C ASP A 268 -2.99 18.84 -8.93
N GLY A 269 -2.11 18.28 -8.12
CA GLY A 269 -2.36 17.85 -6.74
C GLY A 269 -1.99 18.90 -5.69
N SER A 270 -1.52 20.09 -6.09
CA SER A 270 -1.23 21.19 -5.17
C SER A 270 -2.51 21.69 -4.47
N SER A 271 -2.37 22.05 -3.20
CA SER A 271 -3.45 22.68 -2.41
C SER A 271 -3.72 24.11 -2.84
N GLU A 272 -2.71 24.79 -3.38
CA GLU A 272 -2.77 26.16 -3.88
C GLU A 272 -2.57 26.20 -5.39
N LYS A 273 -3.67 26.29 -6.14
CA LYS A 273 -3.61 26.38 -7.62
C LYS A 273 -3.33 27.82 -8.07
N GLU A 274 -2.08 28.08 -8.47
CA GLU A 274 -1.66 29.33 -9.09
C GLU A 274 -2.43 29.62 -10.40
N GLU A 275 -2.68 30.90 -10.68
CA GLU A 275 -3.24 31.32 -11.97
C GLU A 275 -2.12 31.32 -13.01
N THR A 276 -2.11 30.26 -13.84
CA THR A 276 -1.34 30.21 -15.07
C THR A 276 -2.20 30.70 -16.22
N GLU A 277 -1.60 31.02 -17.36
CA GLU A 277 -2.38 31.50 -18.50
C GLU A 277 -3.27 30.48 -19.18
N GLY A 278 -3.00 29.19 -18.97
CA GLY A 278 -3.86 28.11 -19.45
C GLY A 278 -5.11 27.90 -18.59
N GLY A 279 -5.22 28.58 -17.44
CA GLY A 279 -6.31 28.40 -16.49
C GLY A 279 -5.82 28.30 -15.05
N ILE A 280 -6.64 27.68 -14.20
CA ILE A 280 -6.34 27.55 -12.77
C ILE A 280 -5.55 26.28 -12.51
N GLY A 281 -4.33 26.43 -11.98
CA GLY A 281 -3.40 25.33 -11.74
C GLY A 281 -2.69 24.89 -13.01
N TYR A 282 -2.06 23.72 -12.93
CA TYR A 282 -1.28 23.15 -14.03
C TYR A 282 -1.98 21.96 -14.70
N ASP A 283 -3.30 21.82 -14.51
CA ASP A 283 -4.11 20.77 -15.13
C ASP A 283 -4.03 20.91 -16.66
N PHE A 284 -3.79 19.80 -17.37
CA PHE A 284 -3.90 19.80 -18.82
C PHE A 284 -4.61 18.55 -19.33
N LYS A 285 -5.30 18.73 -20.46
CA LYS A 285 -5.88 17.66 -21.27
C LYS A 285 -5.42 17.86 -22.71
N ARG A 286 -4.73 16.87 -23.27
CA ARG A 286 -4.27 16.90 -24.66
C ARG A 286 -4.73 15.64 -25.39
N PRO A 287 -5.26 15.74 -26.62
CA PRO A 287 -5.52 14.58 -27.45
C PRO A 287 -4.23 13.80 -27.70
N LEU A 288 -4.29 12.48 -27.57
CA LEU A 288 -3.17 11.60 -27.89
C LEU A 288 -2.81 11.68 -29.38
N SER A 289 -3.79 11.97 -30.24
CA SER A 289 -3.56 12.27 -31.66
C SER A 289 -2.64 13.46 -31.88
N HIS A 290 -2.55 14.40 -30.94
CA HIS A 290 -1.66 15.55 -31.04
C HIS A 290 -0.25 15.26 -30.50
N LEU A 291 -0.01 14.09 -29.90
CA LEU A 291 1.30 13.72 -29.40
C LEU A 291 2.23 13.39 -30.56
N ARG A 292 3.34 14.12 -30.65
CA ARG A 292 4.31 14.06 -31.76
C ARG A 292 5.55 13.27 -31.35
N GLU A 293 6.13 13.62 -30.21
CA GLU A 293 7.37 13.02 -29.72
C GLU A 293 7.28 12.77 -28.21
N VAL A 294 7.92 11.70 -27.77
CA VAL A 294 8.01 11.29 -26.37
C VAL A 294 9.46 10.98 -26.07
N HIS A 295 10.07 11.75 -25.18
CA HIS A 295 11.49 11.65 -24.89
C HIS A 295 11.76 11.20 -23.47
N LEU A 296 12.62 10.19 -23.33
CA LEU A 296 13.22 9.81 -22.06
C LEU A 296 14.20 10.91 -21.63
N ARG A 297 14.04 11.42 -20.41
CA ARG A 297 14.82 12.55 -19.90
C ARG A 297 15.37 12.26 -18.50
N ARG A 298 16.26 13.15 -18.06
CA ARG A 298 16.78 13.14 -16.69
C ARG A 298 16.28 14.37 -15.94
N TYR A 299 15.91 14.19 -14.67
CA TYR A 299 15.62 15.28 -13.74
C TYR A 299 16.54 15.15 -12.54
N ASN A 300 17.26 16.22 -12.18
CA ASN A 300 18.31 16.20 -11.15
C ASN A 300 19.30 15.04 -11.35
N LEU A 301 19.76 14.85 -12.60
CA LEU A 301 20.64 13.77 -13.06
C LEU A 301 20.11 12.34 -12.90
N ARG A 302 18.86 12.17 -12.45
CA ARG A 302 18.20 10.87 -12.31
C ARG A 302 17.41 10.53 -13.58
N ARG A 303 17.50 9.28 -14.03
CA ARG A 303 16.75 8.72 -15.19
C ARG A 303 15.29 8.46 -14.84
N SER A 304 14.61 9.48 -14.34
CA SER A 304 13.25 9.39 -13.80
C SER A 304 12.24 10.29 -14.50
N ALA A 305 12.64 11.00 -15.55
CA ALA A 305 11.80 11.99 -16.21
C ALA A 305 11.41 11.61 -17.64
N LEU A 306 10.32 12.21 -18.10
CA LEU A 306 9.75 12.06 -19.42
C LEU A 306 9.31 13.42 -19.94
N GLU A 307 9.52 13.68 -21.23
CA GLU A 307 9.05 14.90 -21.87
C GLU A 307 8.15 14.58 -23.06
N LEU A 308 6.94 15.13 -23.04
CA LEU A 308 5.94 14.96 -24.09
C LEU A 308 5.94 16.20 -24.97
N PHE A 309 5.99 16.03 -26.29
CA PHE A 309 5.92 17.11 -27.26
C PHE A 309 4.71 16.92 -28.16
N PHE A 310 3.91 17.99 -28.28
CA PHE A 310 2.69 17.99 -29.06
C PHE A 310 2.87 18.76 -30.37
N ILE A 311 1.98 18.53 -31.34
CA ILE A 311 2.01 19.20 -32.66
C ILE A 311 1.84 20.72 -32.57
N ASP A 312 1.22 21.23 -31.50
CA ASP A 312 1.04 22.65 -31.20
C ASP A 312 2.27 23.27 -30.50
N GLN A 313 3.39 22.54 -30.46
CA GLN A 313 4.65 22.90 -29.81
C GLN A 313 4.60 23.00 -28.28
N ALA A 314 3.46 22.66 -27.67
CA ALA A 314 3.40 22.49 -26.23
C ALA A 314 4.26 21.30 -25.81
N ASN A 315 5.00 21.47 -24.71
CA ASN A 315 5.74 20.37 -24.09
C ASN A 315 5.46 20.30 -22.60
N TYR A 316 5.44 19.08 -22.07
CA TYR A 316 5.22 18.81 -20.66
C TYR A 316 6.34 17.93 -20.13
N PHE A 317 7.09 18.47 -19.17
CA PHE A 317 8.22 17.79 -18.57
C PHE A 317 7.82 17.20 -17.22
N LEU A 318 7.82 15.86 -17.13
CA LEU A 318 7.27 15.10 -16.02
C LEU A 318 8.37 14.30 -15.34
N ASN A 319 8.43 14.33 -14.02
CA ASN A 319 9.30 13.50 -13.21
C ASN A 319 8.51 12.44 -12.44
N PHE A 320 9.04 11.23 -12.36
CA PHE A 320 8.44 10.12 -11.63
C PHE A 320 9.32 9.71 -10.44
N LYS A 321 8.72 9.16 -9.38
CA LYS A 321 9.49 8.73 -8.20
C LYS A 321 10.50 7.60 -8.49
N LYS A 322 10.21 6.73 -9.47
CA LYS A 322 11.03 5.56 -9.80
C LYS A 322 11.21 5.42 -11.32
N LYS A 323 12.42 5.06 -11.77
CA LYS A 323 12.75 4.76 -13.18
C LYS A 323 11.78 3.76 -13.80
N VAL A 324 11.43 2.69 -13.07
CA VAL A 324 10.53 1.63 -13.54
C VAL A 324 9.14 2.16 -13.89
N VAL A 325 8.62 3.10 -13.10
CA VAL A 325 7.32 3.74 -13.37
C VAL A 325 7.37 4.59 -14.63
N ARG A 326 8.44 5.39 -14.79
CA ARG A 326 8.68 6.17 -16.01
C ARG A 326 8.73 5.28 -17.26
N ASN A 327 9.44 4.15 -17.19
CA ASN A 327 9.53 3.20 -18.31
C ASN A 327 8.16 2.59 -18.63
N LYS A 328 7.39 2.18 -17.62
CA LYS A 328 6.03 1.67 -17.80
C LYS A 328 5.14 2.70 -18.51
N VAL A 329 5.14 3.95 -18.06
CA VAL A 329 4.36 5.04 -18.69
C VAL A 329 4.79 5.24 -20.14
N TYR A 330 6.09 5.29 -20.40
CA TYR A 330 6.65 5.41 -21.74
C TYR A 330 6.16 4.27 -22.66
N SER A 331 6.33 3.01 -22.24
CA SER A 331 5.89 1.84 -23.01
C SER A 331 4.38 1.83 -23.23
N CYS A 332 3.57 2.23 -22.24
CA CYS A 332 2.12 2.35 -22.39
C CYS A 332 1.73 3.38 -23.46
N ILE A 333 2.38 4.56 -23.48
CA ILE A 333 2.11 5.60 -24.48
C ILE A 333 2.50 5.12 -25.88
N LEU A 334 3.67 4.50 -26.03
CA LEU A 334 4.12 3.94 -27.32
C LEU A 334 3.20 2.82 -27.81
N GLY A 335 2.74 1.97 -26.90
CA GLY A 335 1.83 0.85 -27.21
C GLY A 335 0.48 1.30 -27.80
N LEU A 336 0.07 2.56 -27.56
CA LEU A 336 -1.15 3.13 -28.15
C LEU A 336 -0.99 3.59 -29.60
N ARG A 337 0.25 3.57 -30.14
CA ARG A 337 0.60 3.98 -31.51
C ARG A 337 -0.09 5.30 -31.94
N PRO A 338 0.19 6.44 -31.27
CA PRO A 338 -0.34 7.73 -31.66
C PRO A 338 -0.08 8.03 -33.15
N PRO A 339 -1.08 8.53 -33.91
CA PRO A 339 -1.02 8.65 -35.36
C PRO A 339 0.06 9.61 -35.87
N ASN A 340 0.44 10.62 -35.06
CA ASN A 340 1.42 11.65 -35.42
C ASN A 340 2.81 11.40 -34.83
N GLN A 341 3.07 10.18 -34.33
CA GLN A 341 4.34 9.87 -33.70
C GLN A 341 5.42 9.57 -34.74
N ILE A 342 6.53 10.31 -34.67
CA ILE A 342 7.64 10.22 -35.64
C ILE A 342 8.61 9.06 -35.28
N TYR A 343 8.77 8.77 -33.99
CA TYR A 343 9.71 7.76 -33.51
C TYR A 343 8.98 6.65 -32.76
N PHE A 344 9.00 5.43 -33.33
CA PHE A 344 8.39 4.23 -32.75
C PHE A 344 9.30 3.43 -31.82
N GLY A 345 10.49 3.95 -31.48
CA GLY A 345 11.48 3.24 -30.66
C GLY A 345 12.16 4.16 -29.65
N SER A 346 12.60 3.57 -28.54
CA SER A 346 13.42 4.21 -27.53
C SER A 346 14.86 4.34 -28.02
N ARG A 347 15.17 5.43 -28.70
CA ARG A 347 16.54 5.75 -29.07
C ARG A 347 17.21 6.53 -27.95
N SER A 348 18.47 6.21 -27.68
CA SER A 348 19.27 7.00 -26.77
C SER A 348 19.50 8.41 -27.35
N PRO A 349 19.75 9.45 -26.53
CA PRO A 349 20.06 10.78 -27.06
C PRO A 349 21.23 10.80 -28.06
N GLN A 350 22.21 9.90 -27.91
CA GLN A 350 23.33 9.76 -28.83
C GLN A 350 22.91 9.14 -30.17
N GLU A 351 22.02 8.16 -30.14
CA GLU A 351 21.45 7.54 -31.35
C GLU A 351 20.52 8.50 -32.09
N LEU A 352 19.74 9.30 -31.36
CA LEU A 352 18.94 10.38 -31.94
C LEU A 352 19.84 11.40 -32.64
N LEU A 353 20.95 11.81 -32.01
CA LEU A 353 21.91 12.74 -32.62
C LEU A 353 22.52 12.15 -33.89
N LYS A 354 23.01 10.90 -33.84
CA LYS A 354 23.58 10.20 -35.02
C LYS A 354 22.56 10.04 -36.16
N ALA A 355 21.30 9.75 -35.84
CA ALA A 355 20.24 9.56 -36.83
C ALA A 355 19.65 10.87 -37.37
N SER A 356 19.84 12.00 -36.67
CA SER A 356 19.21 13.28 -37.01
C SER A 356 19.80 13.98 -38.23
N GLY A 357 21.03 13.65 -38.62
CA GLY A 357 21.77 14.37 -39.67
C GLY A 357 22.13 15.82 -39.30
N LEU A 358 21.93 16.26 -38.05
CA LEU A 358 22.23 17.63 -37.60
C LEU A 358 23.73 17.96 -37.52
N THR A 359 24.59 16.94 -37.59
CA THR A 359 26.06 17.08 -37.56
C THR A 359 26.71 16.85 -38.92
N GLN A 360 25.94 16.82 -40.01
CA GLN A 360 26.47 16.74 -41.38
C GLN A 360 26.93 18.10 -41.90
#